data_AF-A0AAU2M225-F1
#
_entry.id   AF-A0AAU2M225-F1
#
_cell.length_a   1.000
_cell.length_b   1.000
_cell.length_c   1.000
_cell.angle_alpha   90.00
_cell.angle_beta   90.00
_cell.angle_gamma   90.00
#
_symmetry.space_group_name_H-M   'P 1'
#
loop_
_entity.id
_entity.type
_entity.pdbx_description
1 polymer ?
#
loop_
_entity_poly.entity_id
_entity_poly.type
_entity_poly.pdbx_seq_one_letter_code
_entity_poly.pdbx_strand_id
1 'polypeptide(L)'
;MVQDARHGGEQAGDGEDLVGLAEQAAGPNEKLRTERVADAHMPWHGLARTDRSVTWKKLRHGLPITGAVIAVASLIGFGVWLGAWLDDHWGIYAVLPQVAFMLLAVWSLAGEQRRKWEERRSRGLQMALEKIDALHHREFEFAVRDLMRRDGFEAERVGGAGDDVCDVRGIDADGRIWVVQCKHRRDGWAGKPIGVDALQQLNGTAEPVHGARFALIVTNGRFTGPALEWGETYGVRLIDRGRLELWADERRPLWEVLEGVKPARRLPGQRRRRQPKSVRASVPLPSRQGRPRAR
;
A
#
# COMPACT_ATOMS: atom_id res chain seq x y z
N MET A 1 -62.61 39.01 -16.44
CA MET A 1 -61.56 38.94 -15.40
C MET A 1 -60.24 38.69 -16.13
N VAL A 2 -59.63 39.77 -16.65
CA VAL A 2 -58.34 40.35 -16.21
C VAL A 2 -57.19 39.35 -16.45
N GLN A 3 -56.51 39.38 -17.61
CA GLN A 3 -55.30 40.18 -17.95
C GLN A 3 -54.16 40.08 -16.90
N ASP A 4 -52.87 40.22 -17.15
CA ASP A 4 -51.92 40.20 -18.28
C ASP A 4 -50.59 40.71 -17.63
N ALA A 5 -49.46 40.48 -18.28
CA ALA A 5 -48.28 41.35 -18.29
C ALA A 5 -47.42 41.62 -17.02
N ARG A 6 -46.16 41.15 -17.16
CA ARG A 6 -44.87 41.91 -17.16
C ARG A 6 -44.31 42.56 -15.88
N HIS A 7 -42.96 42.45 -15.84
CA HIS A 7 -41.88 43.37 -15.37
C HIS A 7 -41.00 42.63 -14.35
N GLY A 8 -39.68 42.48 -14.53
CA GLY A 8 -38.70 43.44 -15.05
C GLY A 8 -37.95 44.03 -13.84
N GLY A 9 -36.64 43.85 -13.75
CA GLY A 9 -35.87 44.40 -12.63
C GLY A 9 -34.47 43.82 -12.46
N GLU A 10 -33.58 44.23 -13.37
CA GLU A 10 -32.12 44.24 -13.20
C GLU A 10 -31.72 45.30 -12.17
N GLN A 11 -30.72 45.05 -11.31
CA GLN A 11 -29.60 45.98 -11.09
C GLN A 11 -28.54 45.48 -10.09
N ALA A 12 -27.31 45.85 -10.43
CA ALA A 12 -26.05 45.69 -9.72
C ALA A 12 -25.82 46.78 -8.67
N GLY A 13 -24.76 46.62 -7.88
CA GLY A 13 -23.93 47.73 -7.41
C GLY A 13 -23.97 48.04 -5.92
N ASP A 14 -22.82 47.77 -5.30
CA ASP A 14 -22.07 48.67 -4.42
C ASP A 14 -22.69 49.20 -3.12
N GLY A 15 -21.93 49.02 -2.03
CA GLY A 15 -22.24 49.58 -0.72
C GLY A 15 -21.22 49.15 0.33
N GLU A 16 -19.96 49.54 0.14
CA GLU A 16 -18.99 49.64 1.22
C GLU A 16 -19.51 50.64 2.27
N ASP A 17 -19.79 50.16 3.48
CA ASP A 17 -19.92 51.03 4.65
C ASP A 17 -18.54 51.26 5.27
N LEU A 18 -18.08 52.48 5.01
CA LEU A 18 -17.00 53.18 5.66
C LEU A 18 -17.39 53.60 7.09
N VAL A 19 -16.37 54.10 7.78
CA VAL A 19 -16.41 55.21 8.78
C VAL A 19 -16.12 54.78 10.22
N GLY A 20 -15.04 55.36 10.74
CA GLY A 20 -14.67 55.37 12.16
C GLY A 20 -13.19 55.61 12.40
N LEU A 21 -12.54 56.51 11.64
CA LEU A 21 -12.19 57.88 12.08
C LEU A 21 -10.71 58.02 12.47
N ALA A 22 -9.94 58.48 11.48
CA ALA A 22 -8.83 59.39 11.69
C ALA A 22 -9.42 60.80 11.94
N GLU A 23 -8.91 61.53 12.92
CA GLU A 23 -8.60 62.97 12.76
C GLU A 23 -7.74 63.43 13.96
N GLN A 24 -6.45 63.74 13.81
CA GLN A 24 -5.81 64.93 13.24
C GLN A 24 -5.76 66.14 14.19
N ALA A 25 -4.53 66.67 14.28
CA ALA A 25 -4.17 68.09 14.22
C ALA A 25 -3.90 68.89 15.52
N ALA A 26 -2.90 69.75 15.34
CA ALA A 26 -2.60 71.04 15.98
C ALA A 26 -1.61 71.07 17.16
N GLY A 27 -0.45 71.69 16.91
CA GLY A 27 0.58 72.11 17.89
C GLY A 27 0.13 73.33 18.73
N PRO A 28 1.01 74.26 19.20
CA PRO A 28 2.45 74.41 18.94
C PRO A 28 3.33 74.80 20.17
N ASN A 29 4.65 74.78 19.96
CA ASN A 29 5.69 75.70 20.49
C ASN A 29 5.99 75.83 22.01
N GLU A 30 7.25 76.21 22.25
CA GLU A 30 7.74 77.04 23.36
C GLU A 30 8.32 76.32 24.59
N LYS A 31 9.63 76.10 24.56
CA LYS A 31 10.53 76.82 25.49
C LYS A 31 12.00 76.72 25.08
N LEU A 32 12.52 77.92 24.77
CA LEU A 32 13.85 78.42 25.12
C LEU A 32 15.02 78.04 24.21
N ARG A 33 14.98 78.71 23.04
CA ARG A 33 16.11 79.29 22.35
C ARG A 33 16.52 80.60 23.03
N THR A 34 17.76 80.67 23.51
CA THR A 34 18.65 81.86 23.63
C THR A 34 19.90 81.32 24.33
N GLU A 35 21.16 81.48 23.92
CA GLU A 35 21.97 82.35 23.07
C GLU A 35 23.40 81.72 23.14
N ARG A 36 24.42 81.92 22.31
CA ARG A 36 24.76 82.87 21.25
C ARG A 36 26.05 82.31 20.57
N VAL A 37 26.17 82.58 19.27
CA VAL A 37 27.38 83.09 18.59
C VAL A 37 28.52 82.11 18.23
N ALA A 38 28.59 81.93 16.91
CA ALA A 38 29.75 82.01 16.01
C ALA A 38 30.67 80.81 15.78
N ASP A 39 30.74 80.53 14.46
CA ASP A 39 31.89 80.15 13.67
C ASP A 39 32.47 78.74 13.81
N ALA A 40 32.20 77.90 12.81
CA ALA A 40 33.24 77.57 11.82
C ALA A 40 32.67 76.79 10.62
N HIS A 41 33.10 77.22 9.44
CA HIS A 41 32.88 76.69 8.10
C HIS A 41 33.15 75.18 7.92
N MET A 42 32.41 74.50 7.03
CA MET A 42 32.97 73.83 5.82
C MET A 42 31.92 73.09 4.96
N PRO A 43 32.20 72.85 3.65
CA PRO A 43 31.20 72.69 2.60
C PRO A 43 31.13 71.31 1.88
N TRP A 44 29.96 71.10 1.28
CA TRP A 44 29.55 70.37 0.05
C TRP A 44 30.46 69.35 -0.66
N HIS A 45 29.93 68.12 -0.87
CA HIS A 45 29.49 67.52 -2.16
C HIS A 45 29.58 65.97 -2.16
N GLY A 46 28.60 65.30 -2.78
CA GLY A 46 28.82 63.99 -3.42
C GLY A 46 27.85 62.86 -3.07
N LEU A 47 26.70 62.82 -3.76
CA LEU A 47 25.87 61.60 -3.88
C LEU A 47 26.55 60.63 -4.85
N ALA A 48 26.98 59.47 -4.34
CA ALA A 48 27.36 58.32 -5.17
C ALA A 48 26.78 57.03 -4.58
N ARG A 49 25.74 56.54 -5.25
CA ARG A 49 25.37 55.14 -5.52
C ARG A 49 25.95 54.10 -4.53
N THR A 50 25.15 53.64 -3.56
CA THR A 50 25.46 52.42 -2.81
C THR A 50 24.68 51.24 -3.36
N ASP A 51 25.47 50.32 -3.89
CA ASP A 51 25.13 48.99 -4.36
C ASP A 51 24.55 48.13 -3.22
N ARG A 52 23.46 47.42 -3.52
CA ARG A 52 22.85 46.44 -2.60
C ARG A 52 23.64 45.14 -2.70
N SER A 53 24.59 44.96 -1.77
CA SER A 53 25.03 43.62 -1.37
C SER A 53 24.84 43.46 0.14
N VAL A 54 23.75 42.79 0.52
CA VAL A 54 23.54 42.29 1.89
C VAL A 54 24.53 41.15 2.11
N THR A 55 25.66 41.48 2.73
CA THR A 55 26.70 40.52 3.08
C THR A 55 26.36 39.87 4.43
N TRP A 56 26.02 38.58 4.37
CA TRP A 56 25.65 37.69 5.49
C TRP A 56 26.78 37.38 6.49
N LYS A 57 27.76 38.28 6.66
CA LYS A 57 29.02 37.96 7.36
C LYS A 57 29.20 38.58 8.75
N LYS A 58 28.11 38.96 9.43
CA LYS A 58 28.20 39.49 10.81
C LYS A 58 27.13 38.98 11.79
N LEU A 59 26.74 37.70 11.67
CA LEU A 59 25.92 36.97 12.65
C LEU A 59 26.71 35.78 13.26
N ARG A 60 27.99 36.00 13.58
CA ARG A 60 28.86 35.00 14.23
C ARG A 60 29.74 35.58 15.34
N HIS A 61 29.19 36.46 16.18
CA HIS A 61 29.85 36.85 17.43
C HIS A 61 29.11 36.23 18.63
N GLY A 62 29.66 35.09 19.08
CA GLY A 62 29.65 34.59 20.47
C GLY A 62 28.31 34.24 21.10
N LEU A 63 27.98 32.94 21.20
CA LEU A 63 27.33 32.48 22.43
C LEU A 63 28.25 32.90 23.59
N PRO A 64 27.77 33.62 24.61
CA PRO A 64 28.62 33.97 25.73
C PRO A 64 29.11 32.67 26.35
N ILE A 65 30.41 32.55 26.59
CA ILE A 65 31.07 31.36 27.13
C ILE A 65 30.33 30.84 28.38
N THR A 66 29.70 31.74 29.13
CA THR A 66 28.81 31.45 30.26
C THR A 66 27.60 30.58 29.92
N GLY A 67 26.93 30.79 28.77
CA GLY A 67 25.80 29.98 28.33
C GLY A 67 26.19 28.55 27.96
N ALA A 68 27.37 28.38 27.35
CA ALA A 68 27.92 27.07 27.05
C ALA A 68 28.31 26.31 28.33
N VAL A 69 28.88 27.00 29.32
CA VAL A 69 29.25 26.41 30.62
C VAL A 69 28.01 25.97 31.40
N ILE A 70 26.95 26.78 31.41
CA ILE A 70 25.68 26.42 32.09
C ILE A 70 25.03 25.22 31.42
N ALA A 71 25.02 25.17 30.07
CA ALA A 71 24.48 24.03 29.33
C ALA A 71 25.24 22.74 29.63
N VAL A 72 26.58 22.80 29.67
CA VAL A 72 27.43 21.65 30.01
C VAL A 72 27.22 21.22 31.45
N ALA A 73 27.17 22.15 32.41
CA ALA A 73 26.91 21.85 33.82
C ALA A 73 25.52 21.22 34.02
N SER A 74 24.51 21.67 33.27
CA SER A 74 23.15 21.13 33.32
C SER A 74 23.05 19.73 32.72
N LEU A 75 23.78 19.46 31.64
CA LEU A 75 23.91 18.11 31.04
C LEU A 75 24.61 17.13 31.99
N ILE A 76 25.69 17.57 32.65
CA ILE A 76 26.41 16.76 33.64
C ILE A 76 25.50 16.49 34.84
N GLY A 77 24.85 17.52 35.39
CA GLY A 77 23.92 17.38 36.50
C GLY A 77 22.72 16.48 36.17
N PHE A 78 22.17 16.61 34.97
CA PHE A 78 21.11 15.74 34.47
C PHE A 78 21.59 14.29 34.31
N GLY A 79 22.82 14.07 33.82
CA GLY A 79 23.40 12.72 33.72
C GLY A 79 23.62 12.07 35.08
N VAL A 80 24.11 12.81 36.07
CA VAL A 80 24.28 12.32 37.44
C VAL A 80 22.92 12.06 38.10
N TRP A 81 21.96 12.95 37.93
CA TRP A 81 20.59 12.77 38.43
C TRP A 81 19.89 11.57 37.77
N LEU A 82 20.02 11.42 36.45
CA LEU A 82 19.45 10.31 35.69
C LEU A 82 20.09 8.97 36.10
N GLY A 83 21.40 8.95 36.32
CA GLY A 83 22.11 7.77 36.83
C GLY A 83 21.65 7.36 38.22
N ALA A 84 21.55 8.32 39.16
CA ALA A 84 21.07 8.05 40.52
C ALA A 84 19.59 7.64 40.55
N TRP A 85 18.75 8.26 39.70
CA TRP A 85 17.34 7.90 39.56
C TRP A 85 17.16 6.49 38.95
N LEU A 86 17.99 6.11 37.97
CA LEU A 86 18.00 4.77 37.37
C LEU A 86 18.48 3.67 38.33
N ASP A 87 19.40 4.01 39.26
CA ASP A 87 19.86 3.11 40.32
C ASP A 87 18.74 2.83 41.35
N ASP A 88 17.99 3.88 41.74
CA ASP A 88 16.84 3.76 42.65
C ASP A 88 15.63 3.06 42.00
N HIS A 89 15.52 3.14 40.66
CA HIS A 89 14.45 2.52 39.88
C HIS A 89 14.93 1.28 39.09
N TRP A 90 15.79 0.45 39.69
CA TRP A 90 16.28 -0.80 39.07
C TRP A 90 15.15 -1.72 38.57
N GLY A 91 13.96 -1.64 39.18
CA GLY A 91 12.75 -2.36 38.77
C GLY A 91 12.24 -2.01 37.37
N ILE A 92 12.52 -0.82 36.83
CA ILE A 92 12.12 -0.44 35.46
C ILE A 92 12.84 -1.32 34.43
N TYR A 93 14.12 -1.65 34.68
CA TYR A 93 14.89 -2.58 33.85
C TYR A 93 14.40 -4.02 33.93
N ALA A 94 13.70 -4.40 35.01
CA ALA A 94 13.08 -5.72 35.12
C ALA A 94 11.70 -5.76 34.44
N VAL A 95 10.90 -4.68 34.56
CA VAL A 95 9.51 -4.63 34.08
C VAL A 95 9.44 -4.37 32.57
N LEU A 96 10.26 -3.49 32.01
CA LEU A 96 10.23 -3.18 30.57
C LEU A 96 10.51 -4.38 29.66
N PRO A 97 11.58 -5.18 29.87
CA PRO A 97 11.79 -6.38 29.05
C PRO A 97 10.71 -7.43 29.30
N GLN A 98 10.13 -7.52 30.50
CA GLN A 98 9.04 -8.44 30.81
C GLN A 98 7.76 -8.07 30.06
N VAL A 99 7.42 -6.77 30.02
CA VAL A 99 6.27 -6.27 29.26
C VAL A 99 6.51 -6.42 27.76
N ALA A 100 7.71 -6.09 27.26
CA ALA A 100 8.06 -6.31 25.87
C ALA A 100 7.97 -7.78 25.48
N PHE A 101 8.51 -8.69 26.31
CA PHE A 101 8.43 -10.14 26.12
C PHE A 101 6.98 -10.64 26.13
N MET A 102 6.15 -10.16 27.07
CA MET A 102 4.72 -10.51 27.15
C MET A 102 3.94 -10.02 25.92
N LEU A 103 4.20 -8.80 25.44
CA LEU A 103 3.58 -8.29 24.22
C LEU A 103 4.00 -9.09 22.98
N LEU A 104 5.28 -9.48 22.90
CA LEU A 104 5.82 -10.31 21.81
C LEU A 104 5.29 -11.75 21.86
N ALA A 105 5.13 -12.30 23.06
CA ALA A 105 4.51 -13.61 23.29
C ALA A 105 3.02 -13.58 22.90
N VAL A 106 2.27 -12.55 23.29
CA VAL A 106 0.87 -12.38 22.89
C VAL A 106 0.75 -12.18 21.37
N TRP A 107 1.63 -11.37 20.75
CA TRP A 107 1.63 -11.15 19.30
C TRP A 107 1.97 -12.41 18.51
N SER A 108 2.97 -13.19 18.96
CA SER A 108 3.34 -14.46 18.33
C SER A 108 2.27 -15.55 18.49
N LEU A 109 1.68 -15.68 19.68
CA LEU A 109 0.57 -16.61 19.93
C LEU A 109 -0.71 -16.20 19.19
N ALA A 110 -1.01 -14.90 19.07
CA ALA A 110 -2.12 -14.39 18.28
C ALA A 110 -1.89 -14.56 16.76
N GLY A 111 -0.64 -14.42 16.30
CA GLY A 111 -0.24 -14.65 14.91
C GLY A 111 -0.36 -16.12 14.49
N GLU A 112 -0.01 -17.05 15.38
CA GLU A 112 -0.17 -18.49 15.11
C GLU A 112 -1.62 -18.95 15.10
N GLN A 113 -2.50 -18.36 15.92
CA GLN A 113 -3.92 -18.69 15.88
C GLN A 113 -4.56 -18.20 14.58
N ARG A 114 -4.26 -16.98 14.09
CA ARG A 114 -4.77 -16.54 12.77
C ARG A 114 -4.36 -17.49 11.64
N ARG A 115 -3.12 -17.97 11.65
CA ARG A 115 -2.61 -18.93 10.65
C ARG A 115 -3.22 -20.32 10.78
N LYS A 116 -3.35 -20.87 12.00
CA LYS A 116 -3.90 -22.21 12.23
C LYS A 116 -5.42 -22.28 12.05
N TRP A 117 -6.16 -21.20 12.30
CA TRP A 117 -7.59 -21.11 12.00
C TRP A 117 -7.85 -20.97 10.49
N GLU A 118 -6.98 -20.26 9.77
CA GLU A 118 -7.00 -20.18 8.30
C GLU A 118 -6.57 -21.50 7.65
N GLU A 119 -5.56 -22.20 8.18
CA GLU A 119 -5.11 -23.50 7.67
C GLU A 119 -6.15 -24.62 7.86
N ARG A 120 -6.94 -24.60 8.93
CA ARG A 120 -8.05 -25.56 9.12
C ARG A 120 -9.24 -25.24 8.22
N ARG A 121 -9.43 -23.96 7.86
CA ARG A 121 -10.46 -23.51 6.90
C ARG A 121 -10.05 -23.77 5.45
N SER A 122 -8.76 -23.66 5.13
CA SER A 122 -8.24 -23.77 3.78
C SER A 122 -8.15 -25.22 3.29
N ARG A 123 -7.80 -26.18 4.16
CA ARG A 123 -7.69 -27.61 3.78
C ARG A 123 -9.02 -28.27 3.37
N GLY A 124 -10.16 -27.60 3.56
CA GLY A 124 -11.50 -28.11 3.25
C GLY A 124 -12.41 -27.13 2.51
N LEU A 125 -11.87 -26.08 1.87
CA LEU A 125 -12.71 -25.13 1.12
C LEU A 125 -13.13 -25.74 -0.23
N GLN A 126 -14.14 -26.61 -0.17
CA GLN A 126 -15.04 -26.88 -1.28
C GLN A 126 -16.18 -25.86 -1.19
N MET A 127 -16.34 -25.05 -2.23
CA MET A 127 -17.41 -24.07 -2.30
C MET A 127 -18.26 -24.40 -3.52
N ALA A 128 -19.46 -24.93 -3.27
CA ALA A 128 -20.43 -25.18 -4.33
C ALA A 128 -20.68 -23.90 -5.13
N LEU A 129 -20.78 -24.03 -6.45
CA LEU A 129 -20.92 -22.89 -7.35
C LEU A 129 -22.20 -22.08 -7.09
N GLU A 130 -23.28 -22.75 -6.71
CA GLU A 130 -24.54 -22.12 -6.30
C GLU A 130 -24.36 -21.14 -5.13
N LYS A 131 -23.48 -21.51 -4.18
CA LYS A 131 -23.16 -20.65 -3.05
C LYS A 131 -22.36 -19.42 -3.49
N ILE A 132 -21.44 -19.59 -4.45
CA ILE A 132 -20.66 -18.49 -5.04
C ILE A 132 -21.59 -17.53 -5.80
N ASP A 133 -22.55 -18.07 -6.54
CA ASP A 133 -23.53 -17.29 -7.30
C ASP A 133 -24.40 -16.43 -6.36
N ALA A 134 -24.67 -16.88 -5.14
CA ALA A 134 -25.42 -16.14 -4.13
C ALA A 134 -24.60 -15.07 -3.36
N LEU A 135 -23.28 -15.02 -3.50
CA LEU A 135 -22.43 -14.08 -2.75
C LEU A 135 -22.64 -12.64 -3.21
N HIS A 136 -22.53 -11.69 -2.28
CA HIS A 136 -22.35 -10.29 -2.62
C HIS A 136 -20.93 -10.03 -3.19
N HIS A 137 -20.72 -8.96 -3.95
CA HIS A 137 -19.41 -8.69 -4.61
C HIS A 137 -18.23 -8.76 -3.63
N ARG A 138 -18.38 -8.17 -2.44
CA ARG A 138 -17.33 -8.13 -1.42
C ARG A 138 -17.04 -9.51 -0.84
N GLU A 139 -18.08 -10.33 -0.68
CA GLU A 139 -17.93 -11.71 -0.20
C GLU A 139 -17.28 -12.59 -1.26
N PHE A 140 -17.57 -12.33 -2.53
CA PHE A 140 -16.90 -12.98 -3.66
C PHE A 140 -15.40 -12.69 -3.67
N GLU A 141 -14.98 -11.44 -3.45
CA GLU A 141 -13.56 -11.08 -3.29
C GLU A 141 -12.89 -11.86 -2.15
N PHE A 142 -13.57 -11.99 -1.00
CA PHE A 142 -13.08 -12.81 0.11
C PHE A 142 -13.01 -14.31 -0.22
N ALA A 143 -13.98 -14.83 -0.98
CA ALA A 143 -13.97 -16.22 -1.43
C ALA A 143 -12.78 -16.49 -2.36
N VAL A 144 -12.50 -15.60 -3.31
CA VAL A 144 -11.33 -15.70 -4.21
C VAL A 144 -10.02 -15.66 -3.41
N ARG A 145 -9.89 -14.74 -2.44
CA ARG A 145 -8.74 -14.72 -1.50
C ARG A 145 -8.58 -16.07 -0.79
N ASP A 146 -9.66 -16.63 -0.27
CA ASP A 146 -9.62 -17.89 0.49
C ASP A 146 -9.28 -19.10 -0.39
N LEU A 147 -9.72 -19.11 -1.65
CA LEU A 147 -9.31 -20.11 -2.66
C LEU A 147 -7.81 -20.00 -2.99
N MET A 148 -7.28 -18.78 -3.14
CA MET A 148 -5.83 -18.59 -3.32
C MET A 148 -5.05 -19.08 -2.09
N ARG A 149 -5.52 -18.79 -0.88
CA ARG A 149 -4.91 -19.28 0.36
C ARG A 149 -4.92 -20.81 0.46
N ARG A 150 -6.02 -21.46 0.04
CA ARG A 150 -6.10 -22.93 -0.07
C ARG A 150 -5.00 -23.48 -0.96
N ASP A 151 -4.72 -22.81 -2.07
CA ASP A 151 -3.71 -23.26 -3.02
C ASP A 151 -2.26 -22.88 -2.61
N GLY A 152 -2.09 -22.28 -1.42
CA GLY A 152 -0.78 -22.00 -0.83
C GLY A 152 -0.23 -20.60 -1.10
N PHE A 153 -1.08 -19.67 -1.53
CA PHE A 153 -0.69 -18.27 -1.69
C PHE A 153 -0.80 -17.51 -0.38
N GLU A 154 0.13 -16.59 -0.13
CA GLU A 154 -0.08 -15.51 0.83
C GLU A 154 -0.98 -14.46 0.16
N ALA A 155 -2.30 -14.62 0.31
CA ALA A 155 -3.29 -13.75 -0.34
C ALA A 155 -4.01 -12.82 0.66
N GLU A 156 -4.25 -11.59 0.23
CA GLU A 156 -4.96 -10.55 0.96
C GLU A 156 -5.96 -9.85 0.04
N ARG A 157 -7.08 -9.42 0.61
CA ARG A 157 -8.07 -8.61 -0.11
C ARG A 157 -7.68 -7.15 0.03
N VAL A 158 -7.36 -6.51 -1.09
CA VAL A 158 -6.89 -5.11 -1.17
C VAL A 158 -8.06 -4.16 -1.44
N GLY A 159 -9.17 -4.67 -1.98
CA GLY A 159 -10.25 -3.86 -2.56
C GLY A 159 -10.78 -2.71 -1.68
N GLY A 160 -11.12 -1.58 -2.31
CA GLY A 160 -11.53 -0.35 -1.65
C GLY A 160 -11.62 0.84 -2.62
N ALA A 161 -11.99 2.02 -2.13
CA ALA A 161 -11.96 3.22 -2.98
C ALA A 161 -10.50 3.56 -3.35
N GLY A 162 -10.18 3.56 -4.64
CA GLY A 162 -8.84 3.90 -5.15
C GLY A 162 -7.84 2.74 -5.16
N ASP A 163 -8.31 1.50 -5.28
CA ASP A 163 -7.51 0.27 -5.22
C ASP A 163 -6.81 -0.13 -6.54
N ASP A 164 -6.70 0.80 -7.50
CA ASP A 164 -6.06 0.59 -8.79
C ASP A 164 -6.46 -0.74 -9.47
N VAL A 165 -7.75 -1.10 -9.35
CA VAL A 165 -8.38 -2.25 -10.03
C VAL A 165 -8.04 -3.60 -9.39
N CYS A 166 -7.24 -3.62 -8.32
CA CYS A 166 -6.81 -4.83 -7.61
C CYS A 166 -7.72 -5.14 -6.42
N ASP A 167 -8.56 -6.17 -6.56
CA ASP A 167 -9.42 -6.61 -5.46
C ASP A 167 -8.69 -7.54 -4.49
N VAL A 168 -7.87 -8.45 -5.03
CA VAL A 168 -7.09 -9.44 -4.27
C VAL A 168 -5.66 -9.49 -4.78
N ARG A 169 -4.71 -9.44 -3.85
CA ARG A 169 -3.28 -9.61 -4.12
C ARG A 169 -2.80 -10.90 -3.49
N GLY A 170 -2.03 -11.69 -4.23
CA GLY A 170 -1.46 -12.95 -3.75
C GLY A 170 0.02 -13.07 -4.06
N ILE A 171 0.78 -13.67 -3.16
CA ILE A 171 2.17 -14.05 -3.39
C ILE A 171 2.25 -15.56 -3.37
N ASP A 172 2.75 -16.16 -4.45
CA ASP A 172 2.97 -17.60 -4.49
C ASP A 172 4.27 -18.00 -3.77
N ALA A 173 4.49 -19.29 -3.59
CA ALA A 173 5.65 -19.78 -2.86
C ALA A 173 7.01 -19.59 -3.57
N ASP A 174 7.01 -19.17 -4.83
CA ASP A 174 8.22 -18.72 -5.55
C ASP A 174 8.41 -17.19 -5.43
N GLY A 175 7.56 -16.50 -4.66
CA GLY A 175 7.61 -15.05 -4.43
C GLY A 175 7.00 -14.23 -5.57
N ARG A 176 6.31 -14.86 -6.53
CA ARG A 176 5.72 -14.14 -7.67
C ARG A 176 4.42 -13.50 -7.23
N ILE A 177 4.25 -12.22 -7.58
CA ILE A 177 3.06 -11.43 -7.23
C ILE A 177 1.96 -11.68 -8.26
N TRP A 178 0.77 -11.94 -7.76
CA TRP A 178 -0.48 -12.12 -8.49
C TRP A 178 -1.43 -11.01 -8.11
N VAL A 179 -1.98 -10.34 -9.10
CA VAL A 179 -3.04 -9.34 -8.93
C VAL A 179 -4.31 -9.89 -9.55
N VAL A 180 -5.39 -9.84 -8.78
CA VAL A 180 -6.68 -10.43 -9.14
C VAL A 180 -7.76 -9.38 -9.07
N GLN A 181 -8.48 -9.21 -10.18
CA GLN A 181 -9.73 -8.47 -10.21
C GLN A 181 -10.91 -9.44 -10.15
N CYS A 182 -11.84 -9.17 -9.25
CA CYS A 182 -13.04 -9.95 -9.03
C CYS A 182 -14.24 -9.23 -9.66
N LYS A 183 -14.93 -9.90 -10.59
CA LYS A 183 -16.17 -9.39 -11.19
C LYS A 183 -17.32 -10.35 -10.93
N HIS A 184 -18.02 -10.15 -9.83
CA HIS A 184 -19.28 -10.87 -9.57
C HIS A 184 -20.41 -10.30 -10.43
N ARG A 185 -21.23 -11.18 -11.00
CA ARG A 185 -22.43 -10.88 -11.78
C ARG A 185 -23.62 -11.51 -11.08
N ARG A 186 -24.64 -10.70 -10.77
CA ARG A 186 -25.89 -11.16 -10.17
C ARG A 186 -26.56 -12.26 -10.98
N ASP A 187 -26.60 -12.12 -12.30
CA ASP A 187 -27.21 -13.10 -13.21
C ASP A 187 -26.22 -14.16 -13.71
N GLY A 188 -25.05 -14.27 -13.06
CA GLY A 188 -24.01 -15.26 -13.35
C GLY A 188 -23.72 -15.42 -14.85
N TRP A 189 -23.88 -16.64 -15.36
CA TRP A 189 -23.67 -16.98 -16.77
C TRP A 189 -24.61 -16.23 -17.73
N ALA A 190 -25.84 -15.93 -17.32
CA ALA A 190 -26.84 -15.25 -18.16
C ALA A 190 -26.64 -13.72 -18.20
N GLY A 191 -25.85 -13.16 -17.27
CA GLY A 191 -25.62 -11.73 -17.13
C GLY A 191 -24.75 -11.10 -18.24
N LYS A 192 -24.39 -9.82 -18.06
CA LYS A 192 -23.50 -9.12 -19.00
C LYS A 192 -22.08 -9.73 -18.96
N PRO A 193 -21.52 -10.16 -20.10
CA PRO A 193 -20.17 -10.71 -20.15
C PRO A 193 -19.12 -9.63 -19.81
N ILE A 194 -17.96 -10.07 -19.33
CA ILE A 194 -16.81 -9.19 -19.10
C ILE A 194 -16.15 -8.86 -20.44
N GLY A 195 -15.98 -7.57 -20.72
CA GLY A 195 -15.35 -7.06 -21.94
C GLY A 195 -13.85 -6.83 -21.81
N VAL A 196 -13.23 -6.45 -22.92
CA VAL A 196 -11.79 -6.16 -23.05
C VAL A 196 -11.37 -4.98 -22.16
N ASP A 197 -12.29 -4.05 -21.87
CA ASP A 197 -12.08 -2.88 -21.03
C ASP A 197 -11.54 -3.26 -19.64
N ALA A 198 -12.11 -4.30 -19.01
CA ALA A 198 -11.65 -4.77 -17.71
C ALA A 198 -10.21 -5.32 -17.77
N LEU A 199 -9.86 -6.02 -18.86
CA LEU A 199 -8.54 -6.59 -19.04
C LEU A 199 -7.49 -5.51 -19.28
N GLN A 200 -7.82 -4.51 -20.09
CA GLN A 200 -6.95 -3.36 -20.35
C GLN A 200 -6.68 -2.56 -19.06
N GLN A 201 -7.73 -2.33 -18.26
CA GLN A 201 -7.61 -1.61 -17.00
C GLN A 201 -6.70 -2.34 -16.02
N LEU A 202 -6.92 -3.64 -15.82
CA LEU A 202 -6.10 -4.47 -14.94
C LEU A 202 -4.65 -4.57 -15.44
N ASN A 203 -4.45 -4.77 -16.75
CA ASN A 203 -3.12 -4.88 -17.32
C ASN A 203 -2.32 -3.58 -17.18
N GLY A 204 -3.01 -2.42 -17.22
CA GLY A 204 -2.40 -1.11 -17.02
C GLY A 204 -1.89 -0.87 -15.58
N THR A 205 -2.42 -1.56 -14.58
CA THR A 205 -2.05 -1.36 -13.17
C THR A 205 -1.26 -2.53 -12.57
N ALA A 206 -1.45 -3.76 -13.06
CA ALA A 206 -0.88 -4.97 -12.47
C ALA A 206 0.65 -4.89 -12.26
N GLU A 207 1.43 -4.64 -13.30
CA GLU A 207 2.89 -4.47 -13.17
C GLU A 207 3.28 -3.08 -12.65
N PRO A 208 2.80 -1.96 -13.24
CA PRO A 208 3.29 -0.62 -12.89
C PRO A 208 3.00 -0.20 -11.44
N VAL A 209 1.85 -0.62 -10.90
CA VAL A 209 1.43 -0.23 -9.54
C VAL A 209 1.79 -1.32 -8.53
N HIS A 210 1.55 -2.59 -8.87
CA HIS A 210 1.64 -3.68 -7.89
C HIS A 210 2.86 -4.60 -8.07
N GLY A 211 3.68 -4.40 -9.11
CA GLY A 211 4.81 -5.28 -9.44
C GLY A 211 4.38 -6.71 -9.76
N ALA A 212 3.15 -6.89 -10.27
CA ALA A 212 2.59 -8.20 -10.51
C ALA A 212 3.30 -8.92 -11.66
N ARG A 213 3.63 -10.20 -11.42
CA ARG A 213 4.10 -11.11 -12.48
C ARG A 213 2.93 -11.66 -13.30
N PHE A 214 1.76 -11.79 -12.67
CA PHE A 214 0.55 -12.34 -13.25
C PHE A 214 -0.66 -11.47 -12.91
N ALA A 215 -1.45 -11.17 -13.93
CA ALA A 215 -2.77 -10.55 -13.81
C ALA A 215 -3.84 -11.61 -14.07
N LEU A 216 -4.88 -11.61 -13.23
CA LEU A 216 -5.97 -12.57 -13.27
C LEU A 216 -7.32 -11.86 -13.11
N ILE A 217 -8.30 -12.18 -13.97
CA ILE A 217 -9.70 -11.78 -13.76
C ILE A 217 -10.52 -13.01 -13.43
N VAL A 218 -11.29 -12.93 -12.35
CA VAL A 218 -12.20 -14.00 -11.89
C VAL A 218 -13.64 -13.50 -11.92
N THR A 219 -14.52 -14.29 -12.52
CA THR A 219 -15.97 -14.00 -12.57
C THR A 219 -16.79 -15.27 -12.40
N ASN A 220 -17.98 -15.15 -11.80
CA ASN A 220 -19.01 -16.20 -11.85
C ASN A 220 -19.87 -16.13 -13.14
N GLY A 221 -19.51 -15.25 -14.08
CA GLY A 221 -20.14 -15.14 -15.39
C GLY A 221 -19.24 -15.67 -16.52
N ARG A 222 -19.24 -14.95 -17.64
CA ARG A 222 -18.47 -15.29 -18.84
C ARG A 222 -17.72 -14.09 -19.41
N PHE A 223 -16.73 -14.34 -20.26
CA PHE A 223 -16.01 -13.32 -21.02
C PHE A 223 -16.57 -13.20 -22.44
N THR A 224 -16.38 -12.04 -23.08
CA THR A 224 -16.63 -11.91 -24.52
C THR A 224 -15.52 -12.63 -25.31
N GLY A 225 -15.82 -13.05 -26.55
CA GLY A 225 -14.80 -13.62 -27.46
C GLY A 225 -13.56 -12.73 -27.61
N PRO A 226 -13.70 -11.42 -27.88
CA PRO A 226 -12.57 -10.50 -27.93
C PRO A 226 -11.78 -10.40 -26.62
N ALA A 227 -12.43 -10.53 -25.45
CA ALA A 227 -11.71 -10.53 -24.18
C ALA A 227 -10.86 -11.79 -24.00
N LEU A 228 -11.34 -12.95 -24.46
CA LEU A 228 -10.56 -14.20 -24.43
C LEU A 228 -9.31 -14.08 -25.31
N GLU A 229 -9.46 -13.65 -26.56
CA GLU A 229 -8.35 -13.45 -27.51
C GLU A 229 -7.34 -12.41 -27.02
N TRP A 230 -7.82 -11.31 -26.45
CA TRP A 230 -6.98 -10.27 -25.88
C TRP A 230 -6.21 -10.78 -24.66
N GLY A 231 -6.89 -11.50 -23.75
CA GLY A 231 -6.25 -12.09 -22.57
C GLY A 231 -5.12 -13.06 -22.93
N GLU A 232 -5.33 -13.90 -23.94
CA GLU A 232 -4.29 -14.80 -24.47
C GLU A 232 -3.09 -14.03 -25.04
N THR A 233 -3.36 -13.00 -25.85
CA THR A 233 -2.33 -12.20 -26.52
C THR A 233 -1.45 -11.42 -25.53
N TYR A 234 -2.05 -10.81 -24.51
CA TYR A 234 -1.37 -9.92 -23.57
C TYR A 234 -1.05 -10.59 -22.22
N GLY A 235 -1.38 -11.87 -22.06
CA GLY A 235 -1.00 -12.66 -20.89
C GLY A 235 -1.88 -12.45 -19.65
N VAL A 236 -3.03 -11.78 -19.77
CA VAL A 236 -4.01 -11.68 -18.68
C VAL A 236 -4.79 -13.00 -18.58
N ARG A 237 -4.74 -13.63 -17.41
CA ARG A 237 -5.40 -14.91 -17.16
C ARG A 237 -6.88 -14.70 -16.81
N LEU A 238 -7.73 -15.61 -17.26
CA LEU A 238 -9.18 -15.50 -17.15
C LEU A 238 -9.78 -16.77 -16.52
N ILE A 239 -10.55 -16.60 -15.46
CA ILE A 239 -11.36 -17.63 -14.81
C ILE A 239 -12.83 -17.22 -14.95
N ASP A 240 -13.53 -17.91 -15.84
CA ASP A 240 -14.98 -17.81 -15.98
C ASP A 240 -15.70 -18.74 -15.00
N ARG A 241 -17.02 -18.79 -15.08
CA ARG A 241 -17.85 -19.64 -14.22
C ARG A 241 -17.43 -21.12 -14.24
N GLY A 242 -17.13 -21.68 -15.41
CA GLY A 242 -16.78 -23.10 -15.53
C GLY A 242 -15.39 -23.37 -14.94
N ARG A 243 -14.41 -22.52 -15.20
CA ARG A 243 -13.10 -22.59 -14.55
C ARG A 243 -13.19 -22.35 -13.04
N LEU A 244 -14.10 -21.50 -12.60
CA LEU A 244 -14.35 -21.25 -11.20
C LEU A 244 -14.96 -22.46 -10.49
N GLU A 245 -15.82 -23.23 -11.17
CA GLU A 245 -16.34 -24.52 -10.68
C GLU A 245 -15.23 -25.54 -10.44
N LEU A 246 -14.36 -25.72 -11.45
CA LEU A 246 -13.18 -26.57 -11.35
C LEU A 246 -12.29 -26.16 -10.17
N TRP A 247 -12.11 -24.85 -10.00
CA TRP A 247 -11.27 -24.30 -8.94
C TRP A 247 -11.93 -24.48 -7.56
N ALA A 248 -13.18 -24.07 -7.41
CA ALA A 248 -13.82 -23.91 -6.10
C ALA A 248 -14.55 -25.17 -5.63
N ASP A 249 -15.26 -25.87 -6.52
CA ASP A 249 -16.07 -27.03 -6.17
C ASP A 249 -15.29 -28.33 -6.35
N GLU A 250 -14.65 -28.53 -7.51
CA GLU A 250 -13.85 -29.73 -7.75
C GLU A 250 -12.49 -29.72 -7.04
N ARG A 251 -12.13 -28.59 -6.40
CA ARG A 251 -10.89 -28.39 -5.64
C ARG A 251 -9.62 -28.58 -6.48
N ARG A 252 -9.69 -28.35 -7.79
CA ARG A 252 -8.47 -28.30 -8.62
C ARG A 252 -7.66 -27.07 -8.24
N PRO A 253 -6.34 -27.16 -8.10
CA PRO A 253 -5.53 -25.99 -7.74
C PRO A 253 -5.45 -24.99 -8.89
N LEU A 254 -5.20 -23.71 -8.57
CA LEU A 254 -5.23 -22.59 -9.51
C LEU A 254 -4.35 -22.81 -10.76
N TRP A 255 -3.16 -23.39 -10.59
CA TRP A 255 -2.24 -23.67 -11.71
C TRP A 255 -2.70 -24.80 -12.64
N GLU A 256 -3.65 -25.63 -12.21
CA GLU A 256 -4.24 -26.67 -13.06
C GLU A 256 -5.46 -26.16 -13.85
N VAL A 257 -6.12 -25.12 -13.31
CA VAL A 257 -7.22 -24.42 -13.97
C VAL A 257 -6.71 -23.38 -14.97
N LEU A 258 -5.54 -22.79 -14.68
CA LEU A 258 -4.89 -21.83 -15.55
C LEU A 258 -3.87 -22.49 -16.49
N GLU A 259 -4.06 -22.34 -17.79
CA GLU A 259 -3.13 -22.84 -18.78
C GLU A 259 -1.79 -22.07 -18.76
N GLY A 260 -0.68 -22.81 -18.95
CA GLY A 260 0.66 -22.26 -19.05
C GLY A 260 1.27 -21.74 -17.74
N VAL A 261 0.62 -21.91 -16.60
CA VAL A 261 1.16 -21.53 -15.28
C VAL A 261 1.79 -22.76 -14.64
N LYS A 262 3.11 -22.77 -14.52
CA LYS A 262 3.78 -23.83 -13.74
C LYS A 262 3.51 -23.63 -12.25
N PRO A 263 3.22 -24.72 -11.49
CA PRO A 263 3.14 -24.64 -10.05
C PRO A 263 4.44 -24.06 -9.49
N ALA A 264 4.35 -23.36 -8.37
CA ALA A 264 5.54 -22.89 -7.67
C ALA A 264 6.46 -24.07 -7.36
N ARG A 265 7.78 -23.91 -7.54
CA ARG A 265 8.74 -25.01 -7.32
C ARG A 265 8.74 -25.49 -5.88
N ARG A 266 8.29 -24.65 -4.95
CA ARG A 266 8.15 -24.96 -3.52
C ARG A 266 6.68 -24.94 -3.11
N LEU A 267 5.91 -25.99 -3.39
CA LEU A 267 4.55 -26.07 -2.84
C LEU A 267 4.59 -26.05 -1.28
N PRO A 268 3.85 -25.16 -0.60
CA PRO A 268 3.76 -25.16 0.86
C PRO A 268 3.24 -26.51 1.36
N GLY A 269 3.92 -27.11 2.33
CA GLY A 269 3.46 -28.35 2.96
C GLY A 269 3.79 -29.66 2.22
N GLN A 270 4.25 -29.62 0.96
CA GLN A 270 4.89 -30.79 0.36
C GLN A 270 6.33 -30.90 0.88
N ARG A 271 6.50 -31.50 2.07
CA ARG A 271 7.79 -32.14 2.39
C ARG A 271 8.15 -33.01 1.20
N ARG A 272 9.33 -32.82 0.63
CA ARG A 272 9.91 -33.70 -0.39
C ARG A 272 9.58 -35.14 0.01
N ARG A 273 8.61 -35.78 -0.65
CA ARG A 273 8.61 -37.23 -0.74
C ARG A 273 9.91 -37.48 -1.48
N ARG A 274 10.97 -37.84 -0.75
CA ARG A 274 12.14 -38.47 -1.37
C ARG A 274 11.52 -39.61 -2.16
N GLN A 275 11.44 -39.47 -3.48
CA GLN A 275 11.21 -40.65 -4.30
C GLN A 275 12.33 -41.60 -3.89
N PRO A 276 12.02 -42.78 -3.35
CA PRO A 276 13.06 -43.78 -3.20
C PRO A 276 13.64 -43.94 -4.60
N LYS A 277 14.96 -43.72 -4.74
CA LYS A 277 15.67 -44.06 -5.98
C LYS A 277 15.18 -45.46 -6.33
N SER A 278 14.49 -45.61 -7.46
CA SER A 278 14.16 -46.92 -7.96
C SER A 278 15.49 -47.65 -8.06
N VAL A 279 15.69 -48.60 -7.15
CA VAL A 279 16.76 -49.57 -7.31
C VAL A 279 16.37 -50.30 -8.57
N ARG A 280 17.03 -49.91 -9.66
CA ARG A 280 16.89 -50.53 -10.97
C ARG A 280 17.20 -52.00 -10.74
N ALA A 281 16.16 -52.82 -10.60
CA ALA A 281 16.33 -54.25 -10.50
C ALA A 281 17.04 -54.67 -11.78
N SER A 282 18.30 -55.08 -11.64
CA SER A 282 19.10 -55.70 -12.69
C SER A 282 18.36 -56.98 -13.07
N VAL A 283 17.53 -56.92 -14.10
CA VAL A 283 16.96 -58.10 -14.73
C VAL A 283 18.14 -58.89 -15.30
N PRO A 284 18.42 -60.13 -14.85
CA PRO A 284 19.43 -60.95 -15.48
C PRO A 284 18.95 -61.31 -16.89
N LEU A 285 19.77 -61.02 -17.89
CA LEU A 285 19.54 -61.47 -19.27
C LEU A 285 19.42 -63.01 -19.29
N PRO A 286 18.42 -63.58 -19.97
CA PRO A 286 18.32 -65.04 -20.09
C PRO A 286 19.52 -65.58 -20.86
N SER A 287 20.14 -66.59 -20.27
CA SER A 287 21.27 -67.34 -20.82
C SER A 287 20.95 -67.86 -22.22
N ARG A 288 21.81 -67.50 -23.17
CA ARG A 288 21.81 -67.94 -24.56
C ARG A 288 21.91 -69.48 -24.63
N GLN A 289 20.77 -70.16 -24.75
CA GLN A 289 20.76 -71.61 -25.03
C GLN A 289 21.35 -71.86 -26.43
N GLY A 290 22.31 -72.77 -26.47
CA GLY A 290 23.04 -73.17 -27.66
C GLY A 290 22.14 -73.80 -28.72
N ARG A 291 22.40 -73.44 -29.99
CA ARG A 291 21.87 -74.16 -31.15
C ARG A 291 22.44 -75.59 -31.18
N PRO A 292 21.64 -76.61 -31.49
CA PRO A 292 22.17 -77.93 -31.79
C PRO A 292 22.96 -77.87 -33.12
N ARG A 293 24.21 -78.33 -33.11
CA ARG A 293 24.97 -78.63 -34.33
C ARG A 293 24.48 -79.97 -34.87
N ALA A 294 24.23 -80.01 -36.17
CA ALA A 294 23.90 -81.21 -36.91
C ALA A 294 25.13 -82.11 -37.12
N ARG A 295 24.84 -83.41 -37.15
CA ARG A 295 25.68 -84.59 -37.46
C ARG A 295 26.60 -85.11 -36.36
#